data_AF-A0AAE1JAT3-F1
#
_entry.id   AF-A0AAE1JAT3-F1
#
_cell.length_a   1.000
_cell.length_b   1.000
_cell.length_c   1.000
_cell.angle_alpha   90.00
_cell.angle_beta   90.00
_cell.angle_gamma   90.00
#
_symmetry.space_group_name_H-M   'P 1'
#
loop_
_entity.id
_entity.type
_entity.pdbx_description
1 polymer ?
#
loop_
_entity_poly.entity_id
_entity_poly.type
_entity_poly.pdbx_seq_one_letter_code
_entity_poly.pdbx_strand_id
1 'polypeptide(L)'
;MIRIETKEVQVEYIRDLSKYETEKPFNLSFSSYHEGLTTNAEKEEKGIIVEDVRGQENRFSMEKHSFRFLKFPTKHLIDGTDDTMFRYLEETKNFLLQELDADEVICYDIRRRRSGITAEPQNPDGNYFGALEDAAPPVYSVHVDHTLEGGFHRIERHLTPEESKKYIAEGWRVRIVNIWRPLHTVTTAPLAVCDARSVAATDLLEVDQINESWYGEVFLLKFNPDHQFYWLSNQTPDEVCMMLMFDSHNGKAESDMHCCAHASFNDAKMLVTGPGRESVEVRAIVINSLV
;
A
#
# COMPACT_ATOMS: atom_id res chain seq x y z
N MET A 1 25.33 -20.64 6.03
CA MET A 1 24.00 -20.84 5.44
C MET A 1 23.04 -19.96 6.21
N ILE A 2 22.51 -18.90 5.59
CA ILE A 2 21.41 -18.12 6.18
C ILE A 2 20.18 -19.02 6.09
N ARG A 3 19.51 -19.26 7.22
CA ARG A 3 18.31 -20.09 7.26
C ARG A 3 17.16 -19.24 6.71
N ILE A 4 16.60 -19.64 5.57
CA ILE A 4 15.35 -19.07 5.07
C ILE A 4 14.24 -19.55 6.01
N GLU A 5 13.59 -18.62 6.70
CA GLU A 5 12.47 -18.92 7.58
C GLU A 5 11.18 -18.61 6.82
N THR A 6 10.32 -19.61 6.67
CA THR A 6 9.00 -19.45 6.08
C THR A 6 7.93 -19.85 7.09
N LYS A 7 6.74 -19.30 6.93
CA LYS A 7 5.56 -19.69 7.72
C LYS A 7 4.30 -19.62 6.86
N GLU A 8 3.34 -20.45 7.23
CA GLU A 8 1.99 -20.41 6.66
C GLU A 8 1.13 -19.44 7.48
N VAL A 9 0.45 -18.52 6.79
CA VAL A 9 -0.35 -17.45 7.39
C VAL A 9 -1.64 -17.28 6.59
N GLN A 10 -2.64 -16.60 7.17
CA GLN A 10 -3.91 -16.34 6.51
C GLN A 10 -4.00 -14.89 6.05
N VAL A 11 -4.47 -14.71 4.81
CA VAL A 11 -4.83 -13.43 4.19
C VAL A 11 -6.14 -13.60 3.41
N GLU A 12 -6.78 -12.50 3.04
CA GLU A 12 -7.99 -12.51 2.23
C GLU A 12 -7.67 -12.21 0.76
N TYR A 13 -8.24 -12.99 -0.16
CA TYR A 13 -8.24 -12.70 -1.60
C TYR A 13 -9.67 -12.38 -2.04
N ILE A 14 -9.84 -11.69 -3.17
CA ILE A 14 -11.16 -11.63 -3.82
C ILE A 14 -11.46 -12.99 -4.45
N ARG A 15 -12.70 -13.47 -4.30
CA ARG A 15 -13.14 -14.72 -4.91
C ARG A 15 -13.15 -14.58 -6.43
N ASP A 16 -12.74 -15.63 -7.13
CA ASP A 16 -12.87 -15.69 -8.58
C ASP A 16 -14.30 -16.13 -8.96
N LEU A 17 -15.21 -15.15 -9.06
CA LEU A 17 -16.62 -15.37 -9.36
C LEU A 17 -16.93 -14.93 -10.79
N SER A 18 -17.65 -15.75 -11.54
CA SER A 18 -18.06 -15.45 -12.94
C SER A 18 -18.88 -14.17 -13.07
N LYS A 19 -19.56 -13.73 -11.99
CA LYS A 19 -20.29 -12.45 -11.99
C LYS A 19 -19.39 -11.26 -12.31
N TYR A 20 -18.09 -11.34 -11.99
CA TYR A 20 -17.13 -10.27 -12.26
C TYR A 20 -16.77 -10.10 -13.73
N GLU A 21 -17.18 -11.02 -14.61
CA GLU A 21 -17.07 -10.86 -16.05
C GLU A 21 -18.08 -9.85 -16.62
N THR A 22 -19.20 -9.62 -15.91
CA THR A 22 -20.28 -8.72 -16.33
C THR A 22 -20.56 -7.58 -15.35
N GLU A 23 -20.13 -7.73 -14.09
CA GLU A 23 -20.35 -6.77 -13.01
C GLU A 23 -19.01 -6.40 -12.38
N LYS A 24 -18.58 -5.15 -12.56
CA LYS A 24 -17.37 -4.67 -11.90
C LYS A 24 -17.53 -4.68 -10.37
N PRO A 25 -16.56 -5.21 -9.61
CA PRO A 25 -16.60 -5.09 -8.16
C PRO A 25 -16.50 -3.64 -7.69
N PHE A 26 -17.18 -3.31 -6.59
CA PHE A 26 -17.15 -1.97 -5.99
C PHE A 26 -17.21 -2.03 -4.46
N ASN A 27 -16.74 -0.98 -3.81
CA ASN A 27 -16.94 -0.68 -2.39
C ASN A 27 -17.46 0.74 -2.24
N LEU A 28 -18.53 0.89 -1.46
CA LEU A 28 -19.20 2.14 -1.17
C LEU A 28 -18.94 2.52 0.29
N SER A 29 -18.45 3.74 0.51
CA SER A 29 -18.20 4.30 1.83
C SER A 29 -18.90 5.65 1.98
N PHE A 30 -20.21 5.62 2.25
CA PHE A 30 -21.02 6.83 2.46
C PHE A 30 -21.41 6.97 3.94
N SER A 31 -21.51 8.21 4.40
CA SER A 31 -21.85 8.55 5.78
C SER A 31 -23.36 8.46 6.06
N SER A 32 -24.16 8.66 5.02
CA SER A 32 -25.62 8.58 5.07
C SER A 32 -26.13 7.22 4.59
N TYR A 33 -27.00 6.63 5.41
CA TYR A 33 -27.61 5.30 5.32
C TYR A 33 -27.87 4.77 3.89
N HIS A 34 -27.46 3.53 3.62
CA HIS A 34 -27.85 2.79 2.41
C HIS A 34 -28.67 1.57 2.79
N GLU A 35 -29.93 1.50 2.37
CA GLU A 35 -30.74 0.27 2.37
C GLU A 35 -30.29 -0.71 1.25
N GLY A 36 -29.00 -0.72 0.92
CA GLY A 36 -28.45 -1.37 -0.25
C GLY A 36 -27.11 -2.04 0.00
N LEU A 37 -26.67 -2.77 -1.02
CA LEU A 37 -25.39 -3.46 -1.02
C LEU A 37 -24.25 -2.43 -1.05
N THR A 38 -23.45 -2.37 0.02
CA THR A 38 -22.27 -1.48 0.10
C THR A 38 -21.05 -2.04 -0.64
N THR A 39 -21.08 -3.31 -1.03
CA THR A 39 -20.04 -3.95 -1.84
C THR A 39 -20.57 -5.24 -2.46
N ASN A 40 -20.27 -5.49 -3.74
CA ASN A 40 -20.45 -6.79 -4.39
C ASN A 40 -19.14 -7.62 -4.42
N ALA A 41 -18.05 -7.10 -3.84
CA ALA A 41 -16.76 -7.78 -3.72
C ALA A 41 -16.82 -8.85 -2.61
N GLU A 42 -16.75 -10.11 -2.99
CA GLU A 42 -16.72 -11.23 -2.07
C GLU A 42 -15.29 -11.70 -1.87
N LYS A 43 -14.89 -11.86 -0.61
CA LYS A 43 -13.55 -12.29 -0.23
C LYS A 43 -13.54 -13.72 0.26
N GLU A 44 -12.38 -14.36 0.17
CA GLU A 44 -12.11 -15.67 0.77
C GLU A 44 -10.76 -15.67 1.49
N GLU A 45 -10.70 -16.35 2.63
CA GLU A 45 -9.47 -16.56 3.36
C GLU A 45 -8.65 -17.68 2.69
N LYS A 46 -7.34 -17.43 2.51
CA LYS A 46 -6.40 -18.40 1.94
C LYS A 46 -5.14 -18.45 2.77
N GLY A 47 -4.65 -19.67 2.97
CA GLY A 47 -3.31 -19.92 3.48
C GLY A 47 -2.27 -19.56 2.43
N ILE A 48 -1.32 -18.72 2.78
CA ILE A 48 -0.15 -18.38 1.97
C ILE A 48 1.13 -18.69 2.72
N ILE A 49 2.22 -18.93 1.98
CA ILE A 49 3.56 -19.00 2.55
C ILE A 49 4.19 -17.61 2.46
N VAL A 50 4.67 -17.11 3.60
CA VAL A 50 5.46 -15.87 3.67
C VAL A 50 6.90 -16.20 4.07
N GLU A 51 7.87 -15.67 3.33
CA GLU A 51 9.30 -15.78 3.62
C GLU A 51 9.78 -14.59 4.46
N ASP A 52 10.46 -14.86 5.57
CA ASP A 52 11.15 -13.84 6.36
C ASP A 52 12.44 -13.41 5.67
N VAL A 53 12.52 -12.13 5.34
CA VAL A 53 13.66 -11.54 4.63
C VAL A 53 14.71 -10.93 5.55
N ARG A 54 14.57 -11.08 6.87
CA ARG A 54 15.53 -10.56 7.85
C ARG A 54 16.97 -10.97 7.52
N GLY A 55 17.86 -9.98 7.39
CA GLY A 55 19.27 -10.17 7.03
C GLY A 55 19.51 -10.47 5.54
N GLN A 56 18.46 -10.39 4.72
CA GLN A 56 18.48 -10.62 3.28
C GLN A 56 17.73 -9.52 2.51
N GLU A 57 17.52 -8.37 3.15
CA GLU A 57 16.76 -7.24 2.63
C GLU A 57 17.34 -6.70 1.30
N ASN A 58 18.66 -6.84 1.12
CA ASN A 58 19.39 -6.42 -0.08
C ASN A 58 19.13 -7.26 -1.34
N ARG A 59 18.39 -8.38 -1.24
CA ARG A 59 17.93 -9.15 -2.41
C ARG A 59 16.86 -8.41 -3.21
N PHE A 60 16.16 -7.49 -2.56
CA PHE A 60 14.98 -6.83 -3.11
C PHE A 60 15.31 -5.43 -3.61
N SER A 61 14.76 -5.12 -4.79
CA SER A 61 14.83 -3.80 -5.40
C SER A 61 13.45 -3.43 -5.91
N MET A 62 13.16 -2.13 -5.93
CA MET A 62 11.85 -1.63 -6.31
C MET A 62 11.57 -1.84 -7.80
N GLU A 63 12.60 -1.78 -8.65
CA GLU A 63 12.48 -1.97 -10.09
C GLU A 63 12.15 -3.42 -10.45
N LYS A 64 12.58 -4.38 -9.63
CA LYS A 64 12.41 -5.82 -9.89
C LYS A 64 11.24 -6.42 -9.13
N HIS A 65 11.03 -6.00 -7.89
CA HIS A 65 10.09 -6.64 -6.96
C HIS A 65 8.96 -5.70 -6.56
N SER A 66 9.02 -4.42 -6.96
CA SER A 66 8.08 -3.36 -6.56
C SER A 66 8.13 -2.99 -5.07
N PHE A 67 9.06 -3.53 -4.29
CA PHE A 67 9.27 -3.13 -2.90
C PHE A 67 10.74 -3.22 -2.45
N ARG A 68 11.05 -2.54 -1.35
CA ARG A 68 12.32 -2.64 -0.61
C ARG A 68 12.10 -2.46 0.88
N PHE A 69 12.91 -3.15 1.68
CA PHE A 69 13.06 -2.85 3.11
C PHE A 69 14.31 -2.01 3.33
N LEU A 70 14.18 -0.90 4.05
CA LEU A 70 15.24 0.10 4.20
C LEU A 70 15.37 0.52 5.65
N LYS A 71 16.61 0.81 6.07
CA LYS A 71 16.86 1.53 7.32
C LYS A 71 16.64 3.00 7.07
N PHE A 72 15.64 3.56 7.75
CA PHE A 72 15.33 4.97 7.70
C PHE A 72 14.92 5.43 9.11
N PRO A 73 15.86 5.56 10.07
CA PRO A 73 15.54 6.06 11.40
C PRO A 73 14.96 7.47 11.31
N THR A 74 13.86 7.73 12.03
CA THR A 74 13.24 9.06 12.08
C THR A 74 13.76 9.86 13.27
N LYS A 75 13.93 11.17 13.10
CA LYS A 75 14.26 12.10 14.19
C LYS A 75 13.01 12.71 14.85
N HIS A 76 11.84 12.44 14.29
CA HIS A 76 10.59 13.07 14.69
C HIS A 76 9.72 12.07 15.46
N LEU A 77 9.07 12.57 16.50
CA LEU A 77 8.00 11.83 17.15
C LEU A 77 6.84 11.68 16.15
N ILE A 78 6.15 10.54 16.15
CA ILE A 78 4.99 10.31 15.29
C ILE A 78 3.77 10.04 16.18
N ASP A 79 3.29 11.09 16.86
CA ASP A 79 2.17 11.00 17.81
C ASP A 79 0.80 11.34 17.21
N GLY A 80 0.77 11.79 15.95
CA GLY A 80 -0.46 12.13 15.24
C GLY A 80 -0.90 13.59 15.40
N THR A 81 -0.10 14.44 16.06
CA THR A 81 -0.31 15.89 16.04
C THR A 81 0.18 16.50 14.73
N ASP A 82 -0.53 17.51 14.22
CA ASP A 82 -0.21 18.19 12.96
C ASP A 82 1.28 18.56 12.82
N ASP A 83 1.84 19.25 13.81
CA ASP A 83 3.25 19.70 13.78
C ASP A 83 4.25 18.54 13.63
N THR A 84 4.02 17.43 14.34
CA THR A 84 4.91 16.28 14.23
C THR A 84 4.72 15.55 12.90
N MET A 85 3.49 15.50 12.38
CA MET A 85 3.17 14.85 11.11
C MET A 85 3.76 15.63 9.94
N PHE A 86 3.66 16.96 9.95
CA PHE A 86 4.31 17.81 8.94
C PHE A 86 5.82 17.62 8.90
N ARG A 87 6.50 17.59 10.05
CA ARG A 87 7.95 17.35 10.11
C ARG A 87 8.32 15.95 9.59
N TYR A 88 7.53 14.94 9.93
CA TYR A 88 7.77 13.58 9.45
C TYR A 88 7.50 13.44 7.93
N LEU A 89 6.49 14.12 7.40
CA LEU A 89 6.23 14.20 5.96
C LEU A 89 7.38 14.90 5.23
N GLU A 90 7.92 15.98 5.79
CA GLU A 90 9.10 16.68 5.23
C GLU A 90 10.36 15.80 5.27
N GLU A 91 10.60 15.08 6.38
CA GLU A 91 11.69 14.10 6.49
C GLU A 91 11.54 12.98 5.43
N THR A 92 10.32 12.47 5.26
CA THR A 92 10.01 11.42 4.26
C THR A 92 10.17 11.93 2.83
N LYS A 93 9.73 13.17 2.54
CA LYS A 93 9.95 13.83 1.25
C LYS A 93 11.44 13.88 0.91
N ASN A 94 12.26 14.38 1.83
CA ASN A 94 13.71 14.51 1.63
C ASN A 94 14.40 13.14 1.46
N PHE A 95 13.95 12.13 2.21
CA PHE A 95 14.43 10.76 2.04
C PHE A 95 14.12 10.22 0.64
N LEU A 96 12.87 10.38 0.17
CA LEU A 96 12.46 9.92 -1.16
C LEU A 96 13.18 10.66 -2.29
N LEU A 97 13.40 11.97 -2.15
CA LEU A 97 14.19 12.76 -3.12
C LEU A 97 15.58 12.15 -3.32
N GLN A 98 16.25 11.76 -2.23
CA GLN A 98 17.60 11.18 -2.27
C GLN A 98 17.59 9.71 -2.73
N GLU A 99 16.73 8.87 -2.14
CA GLU A 99 16.72 7.42 -2.39
C GLU A 99 16.27 7.09 -3.81
N LEU A 100 15.45 7.94 -4.43
CA LEU A 100 14.91 7.73 -5.78
C LEU A 100 15.49 8.67 -6.84
N ASP A 101 16.49 9.46 -6.48
CA ASP A 101 17.09 10.50 -7.34
C ASP A 101 16.01 11.35 -8.02
N ALA A 102 15.01 11.75 -7.24
CA ALA A 102 13.79 12.38 -7.74
C ALA A 102 13.96 13.89 -7.87
N ASP A 103 13.36 14.46 -8.91
CA ASP A 103 13.32 15.90 -9.14
C ASP A 103 12.30 16.58 -8.21
N GLU A 104 11.18 15.91 -7.96
CA GLU A 104 10.12 16.40 -7.08
C GLU A 104 9.45 15.23 -6.35
N VAL A 105 9.06 15.48 -5.09
CA VAL A 105 8.29 14.55 -4.27
C VAL A 105 7.18 15.30 -3.56
N ILE A 106 5.96 14.80 -3.66
CA ILE A 106 4.77 15.35 -3.01
C ILE A 106 4.14 14.26 -2.15
N CYS A 107 4.27 14.39 -0.83
CA CYS A 107 3.54 13.54 0.11
C CYS A 107 2.13 14.08 0.27
N TYR A 108 1.13 13.34 -0.21
CA TYR A 108 -0.25 13.83 -0.29
C TYR A 108 -1.19 13.23 0.76
N ASP A 109 -0.79 12.13 1.41
CA ASP A 109 -1.59 11.44 2.41
C ASP A 109 -0.68 10.72 3.43
N ILE A 110 -1.17 10.59 4.68
CA ILE A 110 -0.53 9.79 5.72
C ILE A 110 -1.57 9.01 6.52
N ARG A 111 -1.67 7.71 6.27
CA ARG A 111 -2.64 6.84 6.91
C ARG A 111 -2.06 6.19 8.17
N ARG A 112 -2.62 6.52 9.33
CA ARG A 112 -2.36 5.77 10.57
C ARG A 112 -3.22 4.50 10.60
N ARG A 113 -2.63 3.38 11.00
CA ARG A 113 -3.37 2.14 11.21
C ARG A 113 -3.02 1.47 12.53
N ARG A 114 -4.01 0.94 13.26
CA ARG A 114 -3.87 0.29 14.58
C ARG A 114 -4.69 -0.99 14.72
N SER A 115 -4.10 -2.05 15.28
CA SER A 115 -4.81 -3.27 15.66
C SER A 115 -5.80 -3.03 16.81
N GLY A 116 -6.92 -3.78 16.83
CA GLY A 116 -7.95 -3.62 17.86
C GLY A 116 -8.98 -2.52 17.57
N ILE A 117 -8.82 -1.77 16.48
CA ILE A 117 -9.87 -0.95 15.90
C ILE A 117 -10.75 -1.83 15.00
N THR A 118 -12.07 -1.66 15.06
CA THR A 118 -13.04 -2.49 14.32
C THR A 118 -13.68 -1.80 13.13
N ALA A 119 -13.50 -0.48 12.97
CA ALA A 119 -14.08 0.29 11.89
C ALA A 119 -13.07 1.29 11.32
N GLU A 120 -13.14 1.54 10.01
CA GLU A 120 -12.42 2.65 9.40
C GLU A 120 -13.11 3.98 9.78
N PRO A 121 -12.35 5.05 10.06
CA PRO A 121 -12.92 6.37 10.23
C PRO A 121 -13.51 6.85 8.90
N GLN A 122 -14.67 7.51 8.97
CA GLN A 122 -15.33 8.10 7.82
C GLN A 122 -14.86 9.54 7.63
N ASN A 123 -13.79 9.72 6.86
CA ASN A 123 -13.37 11.04 6.41
C ASN A 123 -13.91 11.27 4.98
N PRO A 124 -14.87 12.20 4.78
CA PRO A 124 -15.46 12.43 3.47
C PRO A 124 -14.42 12.89 2.43
N ASP A 125 -13.45 13.71 2.83
CA ASP A 125 -12.41 14.23 1.94
C ASP A 125 -11.35 13.19 1.55
N GLY A 126 -11.31 12.07 2.28
CA GLY A 126 -10.39 10.96 2.05
C GLY A 126 -8.93 11.25 2.38
N ASN A 127 -8.63 12.43 2.94
CA ASN A 127 -7.29 12.84 3.35
C ASN A 127 -7.11 12.57 4.85
N TYR A 128 -6.23 11.64 5.19
CA TYR A 128 -5.95 11.32 6.58
C TYR A 128 -4.60 11.96 6.93
N PHE A 129 -4.59 12.87 7.91
CA PHE A 129 -3.36 13.54 8.36
C PHE A 129 -2.66 12.77 9.49
N GLY A 130 -2.80 11.45 9.53
CA GLY A 130 -2.07 10.59 10.48
C GLY A 130 -2.50 10.73 11.94
N ALA A 131 -3.62 11.43 12.18
CA ALA A 131 -4.19 11.66 13.50
C ALA A 131 -4.58 10.35 14.20
N LEU A 132 -4.59 10.36 15.53
CA LEU A 132 -4.88 9.18 16.35
C LEU A 132 -6.35 8.75 16.23
N GLU A 133 -7.25 9.73 16.17
CA GLU A 133 -8.68 9.57 15.95
C GLU A 133 -9.02 8.97 14.59
N ASP A 134 -8.14 9.18 13.59
CA ASP A 134 -8.30 8.70 12.22
C ASP A 134 -7.60 7.34 11.97
N ALA A 135 -7.20 6.65 13.03
CA ALA A 135 -6.57 5.35 12.89
C ALA A 135 -7.55 4.30 12.35
N ALA A 136 -7.13 3.57 11.31
CA ALA A 136 -7.90 2.48 10.71
C ALA A 136 -7.36 1.09 11.09
N PRO A 137 -8.14 0.01 10.97
CA PRO A 137 -7.63 -1.35 11.12
C PRO A 137 -6.53 -1.68 10.08
N PRO A 138 -5.66 -2.69 10.36
CA PRO A 138 -4.89 -3.37 9.32
C PRO A 138 -5.80 -3.88 8.17
N VAL A 139 -5.28 -3.86 6.93
CA VAL A 139 -5.98 -4.45 5.77
C VAL A 139 -5.46 -5.86 5.55
N TYR A 140 -6.33 -6.86 5.63
CA TYR A 140 -5.97 -8.27 5.43
C TYR A 140 -6.21 -8.77 4.01
N SER A 141 -6.93 -7.99 3.21
CA SER A 141 -7.15 -8.29 1.80
C SER A 141 -5.92 -7.96 0.96
N VAL A 142 -5.49 -8.89 0.13
CA VAL A 142 -4.38 -8.69 -0.80
C VAL A 142 -4.82 -7.70 -1.89
N HIS A 143 -4.12 -6.57 -1.96
CA HIS A 143 -4.48 -5.46 -2.83
C HIS A 143 -3.26 -4.72 -3.37
N VAL A 144 -3.48 -3.96 -4.45
CA VAL A 144 -2.64 -2.85 -4.92
C VAL A 144 -3.48 -1.58 -4.85
N ASP A 145 -2.93 -0.51 -4.29
CA ASP A 145 -3.66 0.75 -4.02
C ASP A 145 -4.17 1.47 -5.27
N HIS A 146 -3.60 1.19 -6.44
CA HIS A 146 -3.95 1.86 -7.68
C HIS A 146 -3.97 0.88 -8.85
N THR A 147 -4.99 1.02 -9.68
CA THR A 147 -4.92 0.59 -11.07
C THR A 147 -4.13 1.61 -11.90
N LEU A 148 -3.93 1.33 -13.19
CA LEU A 148 -3.25 2.29 -14.07
C LEU A 148 -4.07 3.60 -14.17
N GLU A 149 -5.35 3.50 -14.52
CA GLU A 149 -6.28 4.63 -14.55
C GLU A 149 -6.40 5.31 -13.17
N GLY A 150 -6.55 4.51 -12.10
CA GLY A 150 -6.64 4.99 -10.73
C GLY A 150 -5.41 5.79 -10.27
N GLY A 151 -4.22 5.41 -10.72
CA GLY A 151 -2.98 6.14 -10.44
C GLY A 151 -2.90 7.49 -11.16
N PHE A 152 -3.29 7.57 -12.43
CA PHE A 152 -3.38 8.84 -13.15
C PHE A 152 -4.41 9.79 -12.52
N HIS A 153 -5.61 9.29 -12.21
CA HIS A 153 -6.62 10.08 -11.50
C HIS A 153 -6.13 10.57 -10.14
N ARG A 154 -5.36 9.75 -9.42
CA ARG A 154 -4.76 10.15 -8.14
C ARG A 154 -3.76 11.28 -8.31
N ILE A 155 -2.92 11.23 -9.35
CA ILE A 155 -1.96 12.30 -9.66
C ILE A 155 -2.69 13.60 -9.97
N GLU A 156 -3.69 13.56 -10.85
CA GLU A 156 -4.50 14.74 -11.24
C GLU A 156 -5.25 15.37 -10.06
N ARG A 157 -5.65 14.57 -9.05
CA ARG A 157 -6.29 15.08 -7.82
C ARG A 157 -5.35 15.93 -6.97
N HIS A 158 -4.05 15.61 -6.97
CA HIS A 158 -3.08 16.20 -6.04
C HIS A 158 -2.10 17.18 -6.70
N LEU A 159 -2.14 17.30 -8.02
CA LEU A 159 -1.36 18.27 -8.79
C LEU A 159 -2.28 19.34 -9.39
N THR A 160 -1.72 20.51 -9.69
CA THR A 160 -2.43 21.49 -10.52
C THR A 160 -2.64 20.94 -11.95
N PRO A 161 -3.62 21.47 -12.72
CA PRO A 161 -3.79 21.09 -14.12
C PRO A 161 -2.51 21.28 -14.96
N GLU A 162 -1.76 22.36 -14.70
CA GLU A 162 -0.50 22.67 -15.37
C GLU A 162 0.60 21.66 -15.03
N GLU A 163 0.74 21.31 -13.75
CA GLU A 163 1.71 20.28 -13.30
C GLU A 163 1.35 18.91 -13.84
N SER A 164 0.08 18.52 -13.77
CA SER A 164 -0.41 17.24 -14.30
C SER A 164 -0.08 17.12 -15.77
N LYS A 165 -0.43 18.13 -16.57
CA LYS A 165 -0.13 18.16 -18.01
C LYS A 165 1.37 18.08 -18.29
N LYS A 166 2.20 18.73 -17.47
CA LYS A 166 3.66 18.69 -17.60
C LYS A 166 4.22 17.30 -17.29
N TYR A 167 3.88 16.74 -16.15
CA TYR A 167 4.52 15.51 -15.64
C TYR A 167 3.96 14.22 -16.23
N ILE A 168 2.74 14.24 -16.79
CA ILE A 168 2.18 13.12 -17.55
C ILE A 168 2.71 13.11 -19.00
N ALA A 169 3.27 14.22 -19.49
CA ALA A 169 3.82 14.30 -20.84
C ALA A 169 5.11 13.47 -21.03
N GLU A 170 5.48 13.25 -22.30
CA GLU A 170 6.74 12.62 -22.66
C GLU A 170 7.95 13.37 -22.03
N GLY A 171 8.94 12.61 -21.58
CA GLY A 171 10.13 13.15 -20.91
C GLY A 171 10.07 13.15 -19.37
N TRP A 172 8.96 12.71 -18.78
CA TRP A 172 8.80 12.54 -17.33
C TRP A 172 8.30 11.14 -16.98
N ARG A 173 8.70 10.66 -15.81
CA ARG A 173 8.16 9.45 -15.16
C ARG A 173 7.57 9.84 -13.83
N VAL A 174 6.33 9.43 -13.60
CA VAL A 174 5.59 9.71 -12.37
C VAL A 174 5.24 8.40 -11.72
N ARG A 175 5.53 8.30 -10.42
CA ARG A 175 5.30 7.10 -9.61
C ARG A 175 4.50 7.46 -8.37
N ILE A 176 3.69 6.53 -7.89
CA ILE A 176 3.15 6.60 -6.53
C ILE A 176 3.90 5.58 -5.69
N VAL A 177 4.52 6.05 -4.62
CA VAL A 177 5.32 5.25 -3.69
C VAL A 177 4.76 5.40 -2.28
N ASN A 178 4.56 4.27 -1.61
CA ASN A 178 4.15 4.21 -0.22
C ASN A 178 5.35 3.92 0.67
N ILE A 179 5.44 4.61 1.82
CA ILE A 179 6.40 4.34 2.89
C ILE A 179 5.63 3.89 4.11
N TRP A 180 5.69 2.59 4.37
CA TRP A 180 5.11 1.97 5.55
C TRP A 180 6.13 1.90 6.68
N ARG A 181 5.79 2.50 7.83
CA ARG A 181 6.62 2.51 9.05
C ARG A 181 5.82 2.00 10.24
N PRO A 182 6.33 1.04 11.02
CA PRO A 182 5.73 0.70 12.29
C PRO A 182 6.14 1.69 13.39
N LEU A 183 5.25 1.99 14.33
CA LEU A 183 5.53 2.92 15.45
C LEU A 183 6.10 2.20 16.68
N HIS A 184 5.96 0.88 16.71
CA HIS A 184 6.57 -0.02 17.67
C HIS A 184 7.09 -1.26 16.95
N THR A 185 7.92 -2.06 17.60
CA THR A 185 8.36 -3.34 17.01
C THR A 185 7.14 -4.20 16.69
N VAL A 186 7.05 -4.66 15.43
CA VAL A 186 5.89 -5.40 14.92
C VAL A 186 5.81 -6.77 15.59
N THR A 187 4.71 -7.00 16.32
CA THR A 187 4.44 -8.25 17.04
C THR A 187 3.13 -8.91 16.65
N THR A 188 2.21 -8.17 16.03
CA THR A 188 0.94 -8.65 15.47
C THR A 188 0.69 -7.99 14.12
N ALA A 189 -0.22 -8.54 13.31
CA ALA A 189 -0.62 -8.00 12.00
C ALA A 189 0.53 -7.43 11.13
N PRO A 190 1.65 -8.16 10.97
CA PRO A 190 2.76 -7.72 10.12
C PRO A 190 2.33 -7.51 8.67
N LEU A 191 3.08 -6.66 7.97
CA LEU A 191 2.92 -6.42 6.54
C LEU A 191 3.64 -7.52 5.74
N ALA A 192 2.90 -8.21 4.88
CA ALA A 192 3.43 -9.02 3.79
C ALA A 192 3.34 -8.25 2.47
N VAL A 193 4.40 -8.36 1.68
CA VAL A 193 4.53 -7.78 0.35
C VAL A 193 4.79 -8.88 -0.67
N CYS A 194 4.15 -8.79 -1.82
CA CYS A 194 4.25 -9.77 -2.90
C CYS A 194 5.26 -9.29 -3.94
N ASP A 195 6.12 -10.18 -4.43
CA ASP A 195 6.96 -9.91 -5.59
C ASP A 195 6.08 -9.78 -6.83
N ALA A 196 6.05 -8.57 -7.41
CA ALA A 196 5.19 -8.27 -8.56
C ALA A 196 5.43 -9.19 -9.76
N ARG A 197 6.61 -9.82 -9.90
CA ARG A 197 6.90 -10.78 -10.99
C ARG A 197 6.16 -12.11 -10.83
N SER A 198 5.63 -12.39 -9.65
CA SER A 198 4.83 -13.58 -9.35
C SER A 198 3.33 -13.36 -9.48
N VAL A 199 2.89 -12.13 -9.78
CA VAL A 199 1.49 -11.76 -9.95
C VAL A 199 1.18 -11.74 -11.45
N ALA A 200 0.27 -12.60 -11.91
CA ALA A 200 -0.21 -12.54 -13.29
C ALA A 200 -1.24 -11.42 -13.46
N ALA A 201 -1.31 -10.83 -14.66
CA ALA A 201 -2.33 -9.82 -14.97
C ALA A 201 -3.76 -10.33 -14.75
N THR A 202 -4.00 -11.64 -14.94
CA THR A 202 -5.29 -12.31 -14.68
C THR A 202 -5.67 -12.41 -13.20
N ASP A 203 -4.69 -12.22 -12.31
CA ASP A 203 -4.90 -12.27 -10.86
C ASP A 203 -5.42 -10.93 -10.34
N LEU A 204 -5.27 -9.85 -11.12
CA LEU A 204 -5.68 -8.50 -10.76
C LEU A 204 -7.13 -8.26 -11.17
N LEU A 205 -7.97 -7.88 -10.20
CA LEU A 205 -9.35 -7.47 -10.45
C LEU A 205 -9.56 -6.02 -10.01
N GLU A 206 -9.95 -5.17 -10.96
CA GLU A 206 -10.24 -3.76 -10.71
C GLU A 206 -11.48 -3.63 -9.81
N VAL A 207 -11.37 -2.83 -8.77
CA VAL A 207 -12.45 -2.60 -7.80
C VAL A 207 -12.62 -1.12 -7.57
N ASP A 208 -13.83 -0.62 -7.82
CA ASP A 208 -14.17 0.78 -7.58
C ASP A 208 -14.21 1.06 -6.07
N GLN A 209 -13.62 2.18 -5.65
CA GLN A 209 -13.68 2.72 -4.30
C GLN A 209 -14.40 4.06 -4.39
N ILE A 210 -15.63 4.11 -3.88
CA ILE A 210 -16.53 5.24 -4.07
C ILE A 210 -16.97 5.76 -2.71
N ASN A 211 -16.78 7.05 -2.48
CA ASN A 211 -17.37 7.76 -1.35
C ASN A 211 -18.11 9.01 -1.82
N GLU A 212 -18.61 9.81 -0.87
CA GLU A 212 -19.37 11.04 -1.15
C GLU A 212 -18.59 12.11 -1.94
N SER A 213 -17.26 12.11 -1.88
CA SER A 213 -16.43 13.22 -2.36
C SER A 213 -15.35 12.80 -3.35
N TRP A 214 -15.13 11.50 -3.56
CA TRP A 214 -14.14 11.00 -4.50
C TRP A 214 -14.45 9.60 -5.03
N TYR A 215 -13.91 9.37 -6.22
CA TYR A 215 -13.84 8.10 -6.92
C TYR A 215 -12.38 7.69 -7.04
N GLY A 216 -12.07 6.43 -6.78
CA GLY A 216 -10.82 5.84 -7.22
C GLY A 216 -10.96 4.34 -7.40
N GLU A 217 -9.85 3.71 -7.74
CA GLU A 217 -9.84 2.34 -8.21
C GLU A 217 -8.59 1.63 -7.71
N VAL A 218 -8.79 0.44 -7.16
CA VAL A 218 -7.74 -0.42 -6.61
C VAL A 218 -7.74 -1.75 -7.36
N PHE A 219 -6.67 -2.53 -7.25
CA PHE A 219 -6.76 -3.95 -7.55
C PHE A 219 -6.99 -4.75 -6.27
N LEU A 220 -7.97 -5.64 -6.27
CA LEU A 220 -7.98 -6.80 -5.36
C LEU A 220 -7.45 -8.01 -6.12
N LEU A 221 -6.70 -8.87 -5.43
CA LEU A 221 -6.09 -10.03 -6.07
C LEU A 221 -6.95 -11.28 -5.91
N LYS A 222 -7.05 -12.08 -6.98
CA LYS A 222 -7.51 -13.46 -6.96
C LYS A 222 -6.39 -14.35 -6.43
N PHE A 223 -6.74 -15.45 -5.78
CA PHE A 223 -5.71 -16.35 -5.26
C PHE A 223 -4.96 -17.06 -6.38
N ASN A 224 -3.63 -17.00 -6.33
CA ASN A 224 -2.74 -17.77 -7.17
C ASN A 224 -1.64 -18.39 -6.27
N PRO A 225 -1.42 -19.72 -6.30
CA PRO A 225 -0.38 -20.37 -5.50
C PRO A 225 1.06 -19.96 -5.90
N ASP A 226 1.25 -19.36 -7.08
CA ASP A 226 2.56 -18.89 -7.54
C ASP A 226 2.97 -17.56 -6.89
N HIS A 227 2.06 -16.85 -6.22
CA HIS A 227 2.37 -15.61 -5.52
C HIS A 227 3.47 -15.81 -4.48
N GLN A 228 4.51 -14.98 -4.54
CA GLN A 228 5.65 -15.04 -3.63
C GLN A 228 5.60 -13.87 -2.64
N PHE A 229 5.23 -14.18 -1.40
CA PHE A 229 5.15 -13.19 -0.32
C PHE A 229 6.37 -13.19 0.58
N TYR A 230 6.71 -11.98 1.02
CA TYR A 230 7.83 -11.69 1.89
C TYR A 230 7.37 -10.79 3.03
N TRP A 231 8.01 -10.94 4.20
CA TRP A 231 7.79 -10.08 5.35
C TRP A 231 9.11 -9.88 6.11
N LEU A 232 9.19 -8.82 6.91
CA LEU A 232 10.38 -8.53 7.72
C LEU A 232 10.10 -8.84 9.20
N SER A 233 10.70 -9.91 9.74
CA SER A 233 10.49 -10.26 11.14
C SER A 233 11.07 -9.23 12.11
N ASN A 234 10.37 -9.02 13.23
CA ASN A 234 10.74 -8.04 14.27
C ASN A 234 11.04 -6.65 13.68
N GLN A 235 10.30 -6.22 12.65
CA GLN A 235 10.51 -4.91 12.05
C GLN A 235 10.37 -3.82 13.10
N THR A 236 11.40 -2.99 13.22
CA THR A 236 11.47 -1.92 14.22
C THR A 236 11.04 -0.57 13.62
N PRO A 237 10.76 0.45 14.44
CA PRO A 237 10.45 1.79 13.94
C PRO A 237 11.56 2.44 13.13
N ASP A 238 12.80 1.94 13.17
CA ASP A 238 13.92 2.44 12.36
C ASP A 238 13.94 1.86 10.94
N GLU A 239 13.00 0.99 10.62
CA GLU A 239 12.93 0.24 9.36
C GLU A 239 11.61 0.50 8.65
N VAL A 240 11.68 0.81 7.36
CA VAL A 240 10.51 1.08 6.52
C VAL A 240 10.39 0.06 5.39
N CYS A 241 9.15 -0.22 4.98
CA CYS A 241 8.87 -0.89 3.73
C CYS A 241 8.45 0.17 2.69
N MET A 242 9.25 0.32 1.64
CA MET A 242 8.97 1.17 0.50
C MET A 242 8.32 0.33 -0.59
N MET A 243 7.16 0.75 -1.10
CA MET A 243 6.38 -0.02 -2.06
C MET A 243 5.95 0.87 -3.24
N LEU A 244 6.10 0.36 -4.47
CA LEU A 244 5.64 1.00 -5.69
C LEU A 244 4.17 0.65 -5.93
N MET A 245 3.29 1.64 -5.88
CA MET A 245 1.85 1.48 -6.06
C MET A 245 1.37 1.85 -7.47
N PHE A 246 2.12 2.71 -8.17
CA PHE A 246 1.84 3.10 -9.55
C PHE A 246 3.13 3.58 -10.22
N ASP A 247 3.22 3.37 -11.53
CA ASP A 247 4.26 3.93 -12.38
C ASP A 247 3.68 4.28 -13.74
N SER A 248 3.85 5.52 -14.20
CA SER A 248 3.35 5.96 -15.52
C SER A 248 4.01 5.23 -16.69
N HIS A 249 5.06 4.45 -16.42
CA HIS A 249 5.73 3.60 -17.39
C HIS A 249 5.28 2.13 -17.34
N ASN A 250 4.46 1.73 -16.37
CA ASN A 250 3.83 0.41 -16.36
C ASN A 250 2.83 0.30 -17.53
N GLY A 251 2.70 -0.88 -18.11
CA GLY A 251 1.76 -1.15 -19.21
C GLY A 251 2.25 -0.74 -20.61
N LYS A 252 3.55 -0.47 -20.82
CA LYS A 252 4.12 -0.33 -22.17
C LYS A 252 4.26 -1.68 -22.91
N ALA A 253 4.16 -2.80 -22.21
CA ALA A 253 3.81 -4.12 -22.74
C ALA A 253 2.73 -4.80 -21.85
N GLU A 254 2.00 -5.78 -22.41
CA GLU A 254 0.86 -6.47 -21.78
C GLU A 254 1.19 -7.22 -20.47
N SER A 255 2.47 -7.38 -20.12
CA SER A 255 2.97 -8.08 -18.92
C SER A 255 3.49 -7.19 -17.78
N ASP A 256 3.34 -5.86 -17.89
CA ASP A 256 4.22 -4.92 -17.16
C ASP A 256 3.56 -4.23 -15.94
N MET A 257 2.49 -4.79 -15.37
CA MET A 257 1.93 -4.22 -14.12
C MET A 257 2.83 -4.60 -12.94
N HIS A 258 3.86 -3.78 -12.69
CA HIS A 258 4.83 -3.95 -11.63
C HIS A 258 4.49 -3.14 -10.38
N CYS A 259 3.32 -3.38 -9.79
CA CYS A 259 2.95 -2.75 -8.52
C CYS A 259 2.93 -3.77 -7.37
N CYS A 260 3.32 -3.32 -6.18
CA CYS A 260 3.48 -4.20 -5.02
C CYS A 260 2.12 -4.54 -4.39
N ALA A 261 1.62 -5.74 -4.68
CA ALA A 261 0.51 -6.29 -3.92
C ALA A 261 0.92 -6.53 -2.47
N HIS A 262 0.06 -6.18 -1.52
CA HIS A 262 0.38 -6.30 -0.11
C HIS A 262 -0.86 -6.54 0.75
N ALA A 263 -0.62 -7.08 1.95
CA ALA A 263 -1.64 -7.30 2.96
C ALA A 263 -0.99 -7.40 4.35
N SER A 264 -1.74 -7.06 5.39
CA SER A 264 -1.44 -7.56 6.73
C SER A 264 -1.85 -9.03 6.83
N PHE A 265 -1.18 -9.83 7.65
CA PHE A 265 -1.58 -11.22 7.87
C PHE A 265 -1.71 -11.55 9.36
N ASN A 266 -2.49 -12.58 9.65
CA ASN A 266 -2.55 -13.18 10.98
C ASN A 266 -1.72 -14.46 11.01
N ASP A 267 -0.92 -14.62 12.06
CA ASP A 267 -0.18 -15.85 12.36
C ASP A 267 -0.69 -16.38 13.70
N ALA A 268 -1.26 -17.59 13.70
CA ALA A 268 -1.81 -18.23 14.88
C ALA A 268 -0.77 -18.45 16.00
N LYS A 269 0.53 -18.38 15.68
CA LYS A 269 1.64 -18.49 16.63
C LYS A 269 2.10 -17.14 17.17
N MET A 270 1.62 -16.02 16.63
CA MET A 270 1.96 -14.69 17.17
C MET A 270 1.26 -14.47 18.50
N LEU A 271 2.04 -14.15 19.52
CA LEU A 271 1.53 -13.81 20.84
C LEU A 271 0.75 -12.49 20.75
N VAL A 272 -0.53 -12.51 21.10
CA VAL A 272 -1.34 -11.30 21.30
C VAL A 272 -0.99 -10.70 22.68
N THR A 273 0.29 -10.41 22.90
CA THR A 273 0.78 -9.81 24.14
C THR A 273 1.47 -8.50 23.79
N GLY A 274 0.81 -7.38 24.07
CA GLY A 274 1.32 -6.03 23.76
C GLY A 274 0.23 -5.10 23.21
N PRO A 275 0.57 -3.84 22.86
CA PRO A 275 -0.40 -2.84 22.39
C PRO A 275 -1.01 -3.12 21.00
N GLY A 276 -0.64 -4.24 20.35
CA GLY A 276 -0.99 -4.51 18.97
C GLY A 276 -0.16 -3.68 17.99
N ARG A 277 -0.33 -3.90 16.69
CA ARG A 277 0.41 -3.19 15.65
C ARG A 277 -0.09 -1.76 15.51
N GLU A 278 0.82 -0.80 15.63
CA GLU A 278 0.62 0.58 15.19
C GLU A 278 1.60 0.95 14.09
N SER A 279 1.12 1.60 13.05
CA SER A 279 1.92 2.00 11.89
C SER A 279 1.38 3.27 11.24
N VAL A 280 2.23 3.94 10.46
CA VAL A 280 1.85 4.97 9.51
C VAL A 280 2.28 4.58 8.11
N GLU A 281 1.50 4.99 7.12
CA GLU A 281 1.81 4.84 5.70
C GLU A 281 1.77 6.22 5.04
N VAL A 282 2.92 6.72 4.60
CA VAL A 282 3.00 7.96 3.82
C VAL A 282 2.88 7.61 2.36
N ARG A 283 1.98 8.29 1.64
CA ARG A 283 1.79 8.11 0.20
C ARG A 283 2.33 9.32 -0.54
N ALA A 284 3.19 9.07 -1.52
CA ALA A 284 3.91 10.12 -2.21
C ALA A 284 3.85 9.96 -3.73
N ILE A 285 3.66 11.08 -4.42
CA ILE A 285 3.92 11.20 -5.85
C ILE A 285 5.41 11.53 -6.00
N VAL A 286 6.12 10.72 -6.78
CA VAL A 286 7.55 10.86 -7.08
C VAL A 286 7.71 11.12 -8.56
N ILE A 287 8.46 12.17 -8.90
CA ILE A 287 8.62 12.65 -10.27
C ILE A 287 10.10 12.65 -10.63
N ASN A 288 10.42 12.06 -11.78
CA ASN A 288 11.75 12.10 -12.37
C ASN A 288 11.64 12.56 -13.82
N SER A 289 12.54 13.42 -14.24
CA SER A 289 12.83 13.70 -15.62
C SER A 289 13.55 12.51 -16.25
N LEU A 290 13.30 12.27 -17.54
CA LEU A 290 13.86 11.15 -18.31
C LEU A 290 15.04 11.58 -19.20
N VAL A 291 15.59 12.76 -18.94
CA VAL A 291 16.61 13.43 -19.77
C VAL A 291 18.02 13.14 -19.30
#